data_AF-A0A8J3F110-F1
#
_entry.id   AF-A0A8J3F110-F1
#
_cell.length_a   1.000
_cell.length_b   1.000
_cell.length_c   1.000
_cell.angle_alpha   90.00
_cell.angle_beta   90.00
_cell.angle_gamma   90.00
#
_symmetry.space_group_name_H-M   'P 1'
#
loop_
_entity.id
_entity.type
_entity.pdbx_description
1 polymer ?
#
loop_
_entity_poly.entity_id
_entity_poly.type
_entity_poly.pdbx_seq_one_letter_code
_entity_poly.pdbx_strand_id
1 'polypeptide(L)'
;MKTLSKVLFVLAFVCMLLGSYKLFVYDSGEYSDESKNAYVGGDAYNYIINAGQSTAYFVMTGVFSMLGLGFFYIARKEEQQHALLNEVKRIQYILEKQNHSTKS
;
A
#
# COMPACT_ATOMS: atom_id res chain seq x y z
N MET A 1 -0.63 8.42 11.79
CA MET A 1 -0.21 7.45 10.74
C MET A 1 -1.35 6.79 9.92
N LYS A 2 -2.63 6.91 10.32
CA LYS A 2 -3.77 6.27 9.63
C LYS A 2 -3.96 6.71 8.17
N THR A 3 -3.87 8.01 7.88
CA THR A 3 -4.03 8.55 6.52
C THR A 3 -2.94 8.02 5.58
N LEU A 4 -1.70 7.95 6.06
CA LEU A 4 -0.56 7.44 5.29
C LEU A 4 -0.77 5.97 4.88
N SER A 5 -1.22 5.13 5.81
CA SER A 5 -1.54 3.73 5.53
C SER A 5 -2.60 3.60 4.42
N LYS A 6 -3.68 4.41 4.46
CA LYS A 6 -4.71 4.42 3.42
C LYS A 6 -4.16 4.80 2.06
N VAL A 7 -3.34 5.85 1.99
CA VAL A 7 -2.71 6.30 0.73
C VAL A 7 -1.83 5.20 0.14
N LEU A 8 -1.05 4.51 0.97
CA LEU A 8 -0.20 3.41 0.52
C LEU A 8 -1.00 2.22 -0.01
N PHE A 9 -2.13 1.87 0.61
CA PHE A 9 -3.00 0.80 0.08
C PHE A 9 -3.66 1.19 -1.25
N VAL A 10 -4.06 2.45 -1.43
CA VAL A 10 -4.57 2.93 -2.71
C VAL A 10 -3.48 2.86 -3.78
N LEU A 11 -2.26 3.28 -3.46
CA LEU A 11 -1.15 3.22 -4.39
C LEU A 11 -0.78 1.78 -4.76
N ALA A 12 -0.76 0.86 -3.78
CA ALA A 12 -0.57 -0.57 -4.01
C ALA A 12 -1.64 -1.12 -4.97
N PHE A 13 -2.91 -0.76 -4.76
CA PHE A 13 -4.01 -1.20 -5.62
C PHE A 13 -3.87 -0.68 -7.06
N VAL A 14 -3.49 0.60 -7.23
CA VAL A 14 -3.23 1.16 -8.56
C VAL A 14 -2.07 0.43 -9.26
N CYS A 15 -0.95 0.19 -8.55
CA CYS A 15 0.17 -0.57 -9.10
C CYS A 15 -0.25 -1.99 -9.48
N MET A 16 -1.08 -2.66 -8.68
CA MET A 16 -1.59 -3.99 -8.99
C MET A 16 -2.39 -3.98 -10.29
N LEU A 17 -3.30 -3.02 -10.47
CA LEU A 17 -4.08 -2.89 -11.69
C LEU A 17 -3.20 -2.60 -12.92
N LEU A 18 -2.20 -1.73 -12.80
CA LEU A 18 -1.27 -1.44 -13.91
C LEU A 18 -0.41 -2.66 -14.26
N GLY A 19 0.07 -3.40 -13.26
CA GLY A 19 0.82 -4.64 -13.47
C GLY A 19 -0.02 -5.72 -14.14
N SER A 20 -1.27 -5.90 -13.71
CA SER A 20 -2.23 -6.79 -14.37
C SER A 20 -2.57 -6.34 -15.78
N TYR A 21 -2.79 -5.05 -16.01
CA TYR A 21 -3.04 -4.50 -17.35
C TYR A 21 -1.87 -4.82 -18.29
N LYS A 22 -0.62 -4.60 -17.86
CA LYS A 22 0.56 -4.93 -18.65
C LYS A 22 0.73 -6.43 -18.91
N LEU A 23 0.21 -7.29 -18.05
CA LEU A 23 0.26 -8.74 -18.25
C LEU A 23 -0.82 -9.25 -19.20
N PHE A 24 -2.03 -8.69 -19.14
CA PHE A 24 -3.21 -9.22 -19.83
C PHE A 24 -3.62 -8.45 -21.08
N VAL A 25 -3.28 -7.16 -21.18
CA VAL A 25 -3.60 -6.33 -22.33
C VAL A 25 -2.36 -6.20 -23.18
N TYR A 26 -2.35 -6.98 -24.25
CA TYR A 26 -1.31 -6.97 -25.25
C TYR A 26 -1.73 -6.12 -26.44
N ASP A 27 -0.82 -5.29 -26.93
CA ASP A 27 -1.00 -4.51 -28.15
C ASP A 27 0.20 -4.80 -29.06
N SER A 28 -0.05 -5.59 -30.12
CA SER A 28 0.93 -5.81 -31.18
C SER A 28 0.89 -4.61 -32.10
N GLY A 29 1.88 -3.73 -32.02
CA GLY A 29 2.10 -2.76 -33.08
C GLY A 29 2.24 -3.50 -34.41
N GLU A 30 1.32 -3.24 -35.34
CA GLU A 30 1.25 -3.88 -36.66
C GLU A 30 2.65 -3.95 -37.32
N TYR A 31 3.15 -5.17 -37.55
CA TYR A 31 4.23 -5.41 -38.49
C TYR A 31 3.65 -6.09 -39.72
N SER A 32 3.59 -5.30 -40.79
CA SER A 32 3.30 -5.59 -42.20
C SER A 32 3.49 -7.04 -42.66
N ASP A 33 2.59 -7.49 -43.55
CA ASP A 33 2.46 -8.81 -44.21
C ASP A 33 3.70 -9.37 -44.96
N GLU A 34 4.90 -8.79 -44.82
CA GLU A 34 6.12 -9.26 -45.47
C GLU A 34 7.25 -9.55 -44.48
N SER A 35 7.31 -10.77 -43.93
CA SER A 35 8.55 -11.25 -43.29
C SER A 35 8.90 -12.67 -43.72
N LYS A 36 9.72 -12.77 -44.78
CA LYS A 36 10.53 -13.95 -45.07
C LYS A 36 11.72 -13.95 -44.10
N ASN A 37 11.81 -14.98 -43.27
CA ASN A 37 12.74 -15.19 -42.16
C ASN A 37 12.20 -14.67 -40.81
N ALA A 38 11.77 -15.60 -39.95
CA ALA A 38 11.39 -15.35 -38.57
C ALA A 38 12.64 -14.95 -37.74
N TYR A 39 13.03 -13.69 -37.85
CA TYR A 39 13.81 -12.99 -36.85
C TYR A 39 12.93 -12.91 -35.60
N VAL A 40 13.40 -13.35 -34.43
CA VAL A 40 12.64 -13.51 -33.17
C VAL A 40 11.55 -12.43 -33.08
N GLY A 41 10.31 -12.84 -33.38
CA GLY A 41 9.27 -11.91 -33.86
C GLY A 41 9.08 -10.76 -32.88
N GLY A 42 8.88 -9.53 -33.37
CA GLY A 42 8.67 -8.33 -32.54
C GLY A 42 7.64 -8.51 -31.42
N ASP A 43 6.73 -9.47 -31.60
CA ASP A 43 5.82 -10.01 -30.61
C ASP A 43 6.50 -10.50 -29.31
N ALA A 44 7.51 -11.36 -29.41
CA ALA A 44 8.26 -11.88 -28.27
C ALA A 44 9.00 -10.79 -27.50
N TYR A 45 9.53 -9.79 -28.20
CA TYR A 45 10.21 -8.65 -27.56
C TYR A 45 9.21 -7.81 -26.75
N ASN A 46 8.04 -7.52 -27.32
CA ASN A 46 6.98 -6.80 -26.62
C ASN A 46 6.47 -7.57 -25.39
N TYR A 47 6.39 -8.89 -25.44
CA TYR A 47 6.07 -9.73 -24.28
C TYR A 47 7.08 -9.60 -23.15
N ILE A 48 8.39 -9.64 -23.46
CA ILE A 48 9.44 -9.51 -22.45
C ILE A 48 9.39 -8.13 -21.77
N ILE A 49 9.15 -7.07 -22.55
CA ILE A 49 9.01 -5.71 -22.01
C ILE A 49 7.78 -5.60 -21.10
N ASN A 50 6.63 -6.08 -21.56
CA ASN A 50 5.40 -6.04 -20.78
C ASN A 50 5.52 -6.87 -19.50
N ALA A 51 6.16 -8.04 -19.57
CA ALA A 51 6.45 -8.87 -18.39
C ALA A 51 7.38 -8.16 -17.40
N GLY A 52 8.42 -7.46 -17.88
CA GLY A 52 9.31 -6.65 -17.05
C GLY A 52 8.59 -5.50 -16.35
N GLN A 53 7.76 -4.75 -17.08
CA GLN A 53 6.94 -3.68 -16.52
C GLN A 53 5.93 -4.22 -15.49
N SER A 54 5.25 -5.32 -15.82
CA SER A 54 4.30 -5.99 -14.93
C SER A 54 4.97 -6.44 -13.62
N THR A 55 6.16 -7.05 -13.72
CA THR A 55 6.96 -7.45 -12.55
C THR A 55 7.32 -6.25 -11.67
N ALA A 56 7.77 -5.13 -12.26
CA ALA A 56 8.10 -3.93 -11.50
C ALA A 56 6.87 -3.38 -10.74
N TYR A 57 5.71 -3.34 -11.39
CA TYR A 57 4.47 -2.93 -10.75
C TYR A 57 4.04 -3.86 -9.60
N PHE A 58 4.22 -5.18 -9.73
CA PHE A 58 3.93 -6.11 -8.64
C PHE A 58 4.92 -6.00 -7.47
N VAL A 59 6.20 -5.74 -7.74
CA VAL A 59 7.18 -5.44 -6.68
C VAL A 59 6.76 -4.19 -5.92
N MET A 60 6.38 -3.11 -6.63
CA MET A 60 5.88 -1.88 -6.01
C MET A 60 4.60 -2.12 -5.21
N THR A 61 3.68 -2.95 -5.71
CA THR A 61 2.47 -3.38 -4.99
C THR A 61 2.83 -4.04 -3.66
N GLY A 62 3.80 -4.97 -3.67
CA GLY A 62 4.28 -5.65 -2.46
C GLY A 62 4.86 -4.68 -1.45
N VAL A 63 5.76 -3.79 -1.87
CA VAL A 63 6.41 -2.79 -1.01
C VAL A 63 5.38 -1.85 -0.37
N PHE A 64 4.47 -1.28 -1.15
CA PHE A 64 3.45 -0.38 -0.61
C PHE A 64 2.45 -1.11 0.31
N SER A 65 2.12 -2.37 0.02
CA SER A 65 1.27 -3.17 0.90
C SER A 65 1.93 -3.44 2.26
N MET A 66 3.22 -3.82 2.26
CA MET A 66 3.99 -4.03 3.49
C MET A 66 4.11 -2.76 4.33
N LEU A 67 4.43 -1.63 3.70
CA LEU A 67 4.49 -0.33 4.39
C LEU A 67 3.10 0.09 4.91
N GLY A 68 2.05 -0.10 4.11
CA GLY A 68 0.67 0.19 4.49
C GLY A 68 0.24 -0.59 5.73
N LEU A 69 0.58 -1.88 5.80
CA LEU A 69 0.36 -2.75 6.96
C LEU A 69 1.17 -2.28 8.18
N GLY A 70 2.45 -1.93 7.99
CA GLY A 70 3.29 -1.41 9.06
C GLY A 70 2.72 -0.15 9.71
N PHE A 71 2.35 0.84 8.91
CA PHE A 71 1.75 2.08 9.42
C PHE A 71 0.36 1.87 10.03
N PHE A 72 -0.42 0.92 9.50
CA PHE A 72 -1.70 0.54 10.09
C PHE A 72 -1.53 -0.02 11.50
N TYR A 73 -0.57 -0.95 11.67
CA TYR A 73 -0.27 -1.55 12.96
C TYR A 73 0.19 -0.50 13.99
N ILE A 74 1.11 0.38 13.61
CA ILE A 74 1.59 1.46 14.49
C ILE A 74 0.42 2.38 14.87
N ALA A 75 -0.41 2.79 13.91
CA ALA A 75 -1.56 3.64 14.19
C ALA A 75 -2.58 3.01 15.14
N ARG A 76 -2.75 1.69 15.10
CA ARG A 76 -3.58 0.93 16.04
C ARG A 76 -2.99 0.93 17.45
N LYS A 77 -1.67 0.79 17.57
CA LYS A 77 -0.97 0.85 18.86
C LYS A 77 -1.04 2.25 19.48
N GLU A 78 -0.86 3.30 18.69
CA GLU A 78 -1.01 4.69 19.15
C GLU A 78 -2.41 4.94 19.74
N GLU A 79 -3.46 4.49 19.04
CA GLU A 79 -4.84 4.67 19.49
C GLU A 79 -5.11 3.97 20.83
N GLN A 80 -4.58 2.76 21.02
CA GLN A 80 -4.68 2.05 22.30
C GLN A 80 -3.93 2.78 23.43
N GLN A 81 -2.72 3.28 23.16
CA GLN A 81 -1.94 4.02 24.16
C GLN A 81 -2.62 5.33 24.56
N HIS A 82 -3.19 6.07 23.60
CA HIS A 82 -3.93 7.29 23.87
C HIS A 82 -5.19 7.03 24.70
N ALA A 83 -5.93 5.96 24.42
CA ALA A 83 -7.10 5.58 25.21
C ALA A 83 -6.73 5.28 26.67
N LEU A 84 -5.66 4.50 26.88
CA LEU A 84 -5.16 4.19 28.22
C LEU A 84 -4.70 5.45 28.96
N LEU A 85 -3.96 6.33 28.29
CA LEU A 85 -3.49 7.58 28.89
C LEU A 85 -4.66 8.48 29.34
N ASN A 86 -5.74 8.53 28.56
CA ASN A 86 -6.92 9.31 28.90
C ASN A 86 -7.64 8.76 30.13
N GLU A 87 -7.74 7.43 30.27
CA GLU A 87 -8.29 6.79 31.48
C GLU A 87 -7.43 7.09 32.71
N VAL A 88 -6.10 6.97 32.61
CA VAL A 88 -5.18 7.29 33.71
C VAL A 88 -5.34 8.75 34.16
N LYS A 89 -5.38 9.70 33.21
CA LYS A 89 -5.60 11.12 33.51
C LYS A 89 -6.95 11.37 34.19
N ARG A 90 -8.01 10.69 33.74
CA ARG A 90 -9.35 10.79 34.33
C ARG A 90 -9.36 10.29 35.77
N ILE A 91 -8.71 9.17 36.05
CA ILE A 91 -8.61 8.62 37.41
C ILE A 91 -7.83 9.58 38.32
N GLN A 92 -6.71 10.13 37.86
CA GLN A 92 -5.93 11.11 38.63
C GLN A 92 -6.76 12.34 38.99
N TYR A 93 -7.50 12.89 38.03
CA TYR A 93 -8.40 14.02 38.27
C TYR A 93 -9.47 13.72 39.33
N ILE A 94 -10.06 12.52 39.30
CA ILE A 94 -11.06 12.11 40.30
C ILE A 94 -10.39 12.02 41.69
N LEU A 95 -9.20 11.43 41.78
CA LEU A 95 -8.47 11.28 43.04
C LEU A 95 -8.09 12.64 43.65
N GLU A 96 -7.62 13.59 42.84
CA GLU A 96 -7.30 14.95 43.29
C GLU A 96 -8.55 15.67 43.83
N LYS A 97 -9.68 15.56 43.11
CA LYS A 97 -10.95 16.17 43.54
C LYS A 97 -11.44 15.59 44.87
N GLN A 98 -11.30 14.28 45.08
CA GLN A 98 -11.66 13.63 46.35
C GLN A 98 -10.78 14.12 47.50
N ASN A 99 -9.47 14.24 47.28
CA ASN A 99 -8.51 14.68 48.30
C ASN A 99 -8.73 16.15 48.73
N HIS A 100 -9.21 17.01 47.83
CA HIS A 100 -9.60 18.38 48.19
C HIS A 100 -10.91 18.43 49.00
N SER A 101 -11.84 17.50 48.78
CA SER A 101 -13.12 17.46 49.50
C SER A 101 -13.00 16.93 50.93
N THR A 102 -12.01 16.08 51.23
CA THR A 102 -11.79 15.52 52.58
C THR A 102 -10.94 16.39 53.49
N LYS A 103 -10.29 17.44 52.95
CA LYS A 103 -9.50 18.40 53.72
C LYS A 103 -10.24 19.70 54.05
N SER A 104 -11.49 19.84 53.56
CA SER A 104 -12.43 20.90 53.94
C SER A 104 -13.33 20.42 55.07
#